data_AF-A0A1B6JF03-F1
#
_entry.id   AF-A0A1B6JF03-F1
#
_cell.length_a   1.000
_cell.length_b   1.000
_cell.length_c   1.000
_cell.angle_alpha   90.00
_cell.angle_beta   90.00
_cell.angle_gamma   90.00
#
_symmetry.space_group_name_H-M   'P 1'
#
loop_
_entity.id
_entity.type
_entity.pdbx_description
1 polymer ?
#
loop_
_entity_poly.entity_id
_entity_poly.type
_entity_poly.pdbx_seq_one_letter_code
_entity_poly.pdbx_strand_id
1 'polypeptide(L)'
;SYVDIPPPSTWKLDPEASYVYYCDNETVHGVEFPDIPDTKGVPLVADMSSNILTRPFDVSKFGVVFAGAQKNIGPSGVVLVIVRRDLLGSPLPITPLVFDFTVFDKDNSLHNTPPTFSV
;
A
#
# COMPACT_ATOMS: atom_id res chain seq x y z
N SER A 1 -0.44 -7.01 24.88
CA SER A 1 0.81 -7.01 24.10
C SER A 1 0.42 -7.06 22.64
N TYR A 2 1.05 -6.31 21.75
CA TYR A 2 0.78 -6.32 20.31
C TYR A 2 1.89 -7.11 19.60
N VAL A 3 2.01 -8.38 19.94
CA VAL A 3 3.13 -9.26 19.49
C VAL A 3 2.64 -10.37 18.56
N ASP A 4 1.36 -10.34 18.23
CA ASP A 4 0.65 -11.37 17.52
C ASP A 4 -0.44 -10.75 16.65
N ILE A 5 -0.75 -11.44 15.56
CA ILE A 5 -1.85 -11.07 14.67
C ILE A 5 -3.10 -11.79 15.20
N PRO A 6 -4.17 -11.05 15.57
CA PRO A 6 -5.38 -11.69 16.06
C PRO A 6 -5.96 -12.61 14.98
N PRO A 7 -6.57 -13.76 15.35
CA PRO A 7 -7.13 -14.67 14.36
C PRO A 7 -8.14 -13.97 13.45
N PRO A 8 -8.13 -14.22 12.12
CA PRO A 8 -9.03 -13.56 11.18
C PRO A 8 -10.52 -13.64 11.55
N SER A 9 -10.94 -14.72 12.22
CA SER A 9 -12.31 -14.91 12.70
C SER A 9 -12.75 -13.89 13.76
N THR A 10 -11.81 -13.18 14.38
CA THR A 10 -12.08 -12.16 15.40
C THR A 10 -12.13 -10.74 14.83
N TRP A 11 -11.73 -10.55 13.57
CA TRP A 11 -11.72 -9.25 12.93
C TRP A 11 -13.15 -8.76 12.68
N LYS A 12 -13.37 -7.48 12.97
CA LYS A 12 -14.64 -6.80 12.72
C LYS A 12 -14.49 -5.93 11.48
N LEU A 13 -14.67 -6.54 10.32
CA LEU A 13 -14.63 -5.84 9.04
C LEU A 13 -16.02 -5.34 8.67
N ASP A 14 -16.10 -4.08 8.25
CA ASP A 14 -17.31 -3.49 7.69
C ASP A 14 -17.38 -3.83 6.20
N PRO A 15 -18.42 -4.54 5.72
CA PRO A 15 -18.56 -4.87 4.30
C PRO A 15 -18.73 -3.64 3.40
N GLU A 16 -19.12 -2.48 3.96
CA GLU A 16 -19.29 -1.21 3.23
C GLU A 16 -18.08 -0.27 3.37
N ALA A 17 -16.98 -0.74 3.99
CA ALA A 17 -15.77 0.07 4.12
C ALA A 17 -15.18 0.42 2.74
N SER A 18 -14.66 1.64 2.61
CA SER A 18 -13.94 2.06 1.39
C SER A 18 -12.70 1.21 1.12
N TYR A 19 -12.04 0.72 2.18
CA TYR A 19 -10.91 -0.20 2.11
C TYR A 19 -10.63 -0.83 3.49
N VAL A 20 -9.87 -1.93 3.48
CA VAL A 20 -9.20 -2.48 4.67
C VAL A 20 -7.71 -2.18 4.55
N TYR A 21 -7.13 -1.61 5.60
CA TYR A 21 -5.69 -1.36 5.67
C TYR A 21 -5.01 -2.34 6.61
N TYR A 22 -3.81 -2.78 6.24
CA TYR A 22 -2.91 -3.48 7.16
C TYR A 22 -1.44 -3.18 6.87
N CYS A 23 -0.61 -3.33 7.89
CA CYS A 23 0.85 -3.34 7.76
C CYS A 23 1.28 -4.80 7.62
N ASP A 24 1.82 -5.18 6.47
CA ASP A 24 2.16 -6.59 6.19
C ASP A 24 3.30 -7.07 7.08
N ASN A 25 4.25 -6.18 7.41
CA ASN A 25 5.34 -6.44 8.33
C ASN A 25 5.55 -5.27 9.30
N GLU A 26 5.07 -5.41 10.54
CA GLU A 26 5.30 -4.44 11.60
C GLU A 26 6.77 -4.50 12.05
N THR A 27 7.53 -3.47 11.68
CA THR A 27 9.00 -3.49 11.77
C THR A 27 9.50 -3.45 13.21
N VAL A 28 8.78 -2.81 14.13
CA VAL A 28 9.29 -2.53 15.49
C VAL A 28 9.26 -3.79 16.36
N HIS A 29 8.17 -4.54 16.32
CA HIS A 29 7.97 -5.75 17.12
C HIS A 29 8.24 -7.03 16.32
N GLY A 30 8.52 -6.93 15.02
CA GLY A 30 8.87 -8.06 14.17
C GLY A 30 7.68 -9.00 13.92
N VAL A 31 6.50 -8.43 13.66
CA VAL A 31 5.27 -9.17 13.41
C VAL A 31 4.91 -9.08 11.93
N GLU A 32 5.04 -10.18 11.21
CA GLU A 32 4.71 -10.28 9.78
C GLU A 32 3.46 -11.14 9.54
N PHE A 33 2.59 -10.71 8.62
CA PHE A 33 1.43 -11.46 8.19
C PHE A 33 1.86 -12.70 7.40
N PRO A 34 1.45 -13.91 7.82
CA PRO A 34 1.78 -15.13 7.10
C PRO A 34 1.05 -15.19 5.75
N ASP A 35 -0.17 -14.67 5.70
CA ASP A 35 -1.08 -14.75 4.57
C ASP A 35 -1.73 -13.40 4.29
N ILE A 36 -2.15 -13.20 3.03
CA ILE A 36 -2.88 -12.00 2.62
C ILE A 36 -4.30 -12.04 3.22
N PRO A 37 -4.75 -10.98 3.94
CA PRO A 37 -6.10 -10.88 4.46
C PRO A 37 -7.20 -11.10 3.40
N ASP A 38 -8.20 -11.93 3.70
CA ASP A 38 -9.44 -12.00 2.92
C ASP A 38 -10.44 -10.95 3.43
N THR A 39 -10.66 -9.93 2.61
CA THR A 39 -11.54 -8.79 2.88
C THR A 39 -12.94 -8.95 2.30
N LYS A 40 -13.27 -10.11 1.72
CA LYS A 40 -14.58 -10.42 1.13
C LYS A 40 -15.06 -9.42 0.07
N GLY A 41 -14.12 -8.84 -0.68
CA GLY A 41 -14.40 -7.91 -1.78
C GLY A 41 -14.12 -6.44 -1.48
N VAL A 42 -13.95 -6.05 -0.21
CA VAL A 42 -13.51 -4.69 0.15
C VAL A 42 -12.07 -4.47 -0.32
N PRO A 43 -11.72 -3.35 -0.97
CA PRO A 43 -10.35 -3.10 -1.42
C PRO A 43 -9.32 -3.24 -0.29
N LEU A 44 -8.23 -3.99 -0.53
CA LEU A 44 -7.15 -4.18 0.43
C LEU A 44 -6.00 -3.19 0.17
N VAL A 45 -5.55 -2.52 1.21
CA VAL A 45 -4.41 -1.59 1.20
C VAL A 45 -3.32 -2.12 2.11
N ALA A 46 -2.09 -2.23 1.59
CA ALA A 46 -0.95 -2.75 2.34
C ALA A 46 0.21 -1.75 2.43
N ASP A 47 0.71 -1.54 3.65
CA ASP A 47 2.07 -1.03 3.87
C ASP A 47 3.03 -2.22 3.87
N MET A 48 3.87 -2.29 2.84
CA MET A 48 4.91 -3.31 2.68
C MET A 48 6.31 -2.68 2.77
N SER A 49 6.46 -1.52 3.41
CA SER A 49 7.73 -0.79 3.44
C SER A 49 8.92 -1.65 3.88
N SER A 50 8.75 -2.55 4.84
CA SER A 50 9.81 -3.39 5.42
C SER A 50 9.93 -4.80 4.84
N ASN A 51 9.06 -5.20 3.91
CA ASN A 51 9.12 -6.54 3.32
C ASN A 51 8.77 -6.59 1.82
N ILE A 52 8.56 -5.46 1.16
CA ILE A 52 8.39 -5.44 -0.29
C ILE A 52 9.62 -6.07 -0.96
N LEU A 53 9.37 -6.91 -1.97
CA LEU A 53 10.36 -7.71 -2.71
C LEU A 53 11.20 -8.70 -1.88
N THR A 54 10.84 -9.03 -0.63
CA THR A 54 11.50 -10.13 0.11
C THR A 54 10.96 -11.51 -0.26
N ARG A 55 9.70 -11.57 -0.72
CA ARG A 55 9.01 -12.80 -1.15
C ARG A 55 8.00 -12.52 -2.27
N PRO A 56 7.66 -13.51 -3.11
CA PRO A 56 6.55 -13.40 -4.05
C PRO A 56 5.21 -13.26 -3.33
N PHE A 57 4.29 -12.48 -3.89
CA PHE A 57 2.91 -12.37 -3.42
C PHE A 57 1.96 -12.07 -4.59
N ASP A 58 0.67 -12.36 -4.41
CA ASP A 58 -0.36 -12.11 -5.43
C ASP A 58 -0.81 -10.64 -5.39
N VAL A 59 -0.19 -9.79 -6.20
CA VAL A 59 -0.52 -8.36 -6.33
C VAL A 59 -1.98 -8.13 -6.72
N SER A 60 -2.64 -9.09 -7.39
CA SER A 60 -4.04 -8.94 -7.82
C SER A 60 -5.04 -8.87 -6.66
N LYS A 61 -4.63 -9.29 -5.45
CA LYS A 61 -5.45 -9.21 -4.23
C LYS A 61 -5.57 -7.80 -3.65
N PHE A 62 -4.74 -6.86 -4.10
CA PHE A 62 -4.63 -5.54 -3.50
C PHE A 62 -5.31 -4.47 -4.36
N GLY A 63 -5.92 -3.50 -3.69
CA GLY A 63 -6.27 -2.22 -4.28
C GLY A 63 -5.05 -1.30 -4.34
N VAL A 64 -4.30 -1.21 -3.24
CA VAL A 64 -3.08 -0.41 -3.16
C VAL A 64 -2.01 -1.15 -2.35
N VAL A 65 -0.77 -1.12 -2.83
CA VAL A 65 0.42 -1.47 -2.06
C VAL A 65 1.35 -0.27 -2.07
N PHE A 66 1.89 0.12 -0.92
CA PHE A 66 2.94 1.14 -0.87
C PHE A 66 4.12 0.70 -0.02
N ALA A 67 5.30 1.19 -0.38
CA ALA A 67 6.53 0.90 0.32
C ALA A 67 7.53 2.05 0.17
N GLY A 68 7.99 2.62 1.28
CA GLY A 68 9.17 3.48 1.28
C GLY A 68 10.40 2.69 0.87
N ALA A 69 11.19 3.20 -0.07
CA ALA A 69 12.29 2.41 -0.64
C ALA A 69 13.42 2.12 0.35
N GLN A 70 13.62 2.99 1.34
CA GLN A 70 14.75 3.03 2.29
C GLN A 70 14.93 1.83 3.23
N LYS A 71 14.15 0.75 3.07
CA LYS A 71 14.34 -0.47 3.85
C LYS A 71 14.89 -1.58 2.96
N ASN A 72 14.19 -1.91 1.87
CA ASN A 72 14.51 -3.10 1.07
C ASN A 72 14.90 -2.82 -0.38
N ILE A 73 14.49 -1.70 -0.96
CA ILE A 73 14.50 -1.53 -2.43
C ILE A 73 15.20 -0.27 -2.92
N GLY A 74 15.86 0.49 -2.02
CA GLY A 74 16.63 1.66 -2.42
C GLY A 74 16.93 2.64 -1.29
N PRO A 75 17.36 3.86 -1.63
CA PRO A 75 17.57 4.95 -0.68
C PRO A 75 16.25 5.61 -0.23
N SER A 76 16.33 6.48 0.78
CA SER A 76 15.22 7.36 1.18
C SER A 76 14.92 8.42 0.13
N GLY A 77 13.71 8.97 0.17
CA GLY A 77 13.26 10.02 -0.74
C GLY A 77 12.38 9.54 -1.90
N VAL A 78 12.09 8.23 -1.99
CA VAL A 78 11.15 7.67 -2.97
C VAL A 78 10.25 6.61 -2.33
N VAL A 79 8.99 6.57 -2.77
CA VAL A 79 7.98 5.60 -2.35
C VAL A 79 7.47 4.88 -3.59
N LEU A 80 7.51 3.54 -3.55
CA LEU A 80 6.81 2.71 -4.53
C LEU A 80 5.32 2.69 -4.15
N VAL A 81 4.46 2.96 -5.14
CA VAL A 81 3.01 2.75 -5.01
C VAL A 81 2.55 1.91 -6.18
N ILE A 82 1.91 0.78 -5.88
CA ILE A 82 1.19 -0.05 -6.85
C ILE A 82 -0.29 0.18 -6.59
N VAL A 83 -1.01 0.74 -7.55
CA VAL A 83 -2.45 1.04 -7.43
C VAL A 83 -3.23 0.34 -8.53
N ARG A 84 -4.36 -0.26 -8.16
CA ARG A 84 -5.28 -0.91 -9.09
C ARG A 84 -6.00 0.15 -9.93
N ARG A 85 -5.96 0.02 -11.26
CA ARG A 85 -6.40 1.07 -12.20
C ARG A 85 -7.88 1.41 -12.12
N ASP A 86 -8.74 0.46 -11.74
CA ASP A 86 -10.17 0.69 -11.52
C ASP A 86 -10.47 1.63 -10.33
N LEU A 87 -9.48 1.86 -9.45
CA LEU A 87 -9.59 2.82 -8.34
C LEU A 87 -9.20 4.24 -8.73
N LEU A 88 -8.73 4.46 -9.96
CA LEU A 88 -8.31 5.77 -10.46
C LEU A 88 -9.47 6.54 -11.10
N GLY A 89 -9.32 7.86 -11.23
CA GLY A 89 -10.23 8.73 -11.98
C GLY A 89 -11.39 9.33 -11.18
N SER A 90 -11.49 9.03 -9.88
CA SER A 90 -12.54 9.56 -9.00
C SER A 90 -11.99 10.20 -7.71
N PRO A 91 -11.06 11.18 -7.80
CA PRO A 91 -10.64 11.92 -6.61
C PRO A 91 -11.80 12.74 -6.02
N LEU A 92 -11.70 13.12 -4.75
CA LEU A 92 -12.63 14.09 -4.19
C LEU A 92 -12.48 15.44 -4.94
N PRO A 93 -13.55 16.24 -5.09
CA PRO A 93 -13.47 17.53 -5.77
C PRO A 93 -12.43 18.52 -5.19
N ILE A 94 -12.04 18.31 -3.94
CA ILE A 94 -11.07 19.12 -3.20
C ILE A 94 -9.64 18.56 -3.23
N THR A 95 -9.42 17.38 -3.83
CA THR A 95 -8.10 16.72 -3.82
C THR A 95 -7.09 17.54 -4.64
N PRO A 96 -5.98 18.00 -4.04
CA PRO A 96 -4.89 18.61 -4.78
C PRO A 96 -4.31 17.65 -5.83
N LEU A 97 -3.87 18.18 -6.98
CA LEU A 97 -3.30 17.38 -8.08
C LEU A 97 -2.16 16.45 -7.62
N VAL A 98 -1.31 16.92 -6.71
CA VAL A 98 -0.18 16.14 -6.15
C VAL A 98 -0.60 14.94 -5.30
N PHE A 99 -1.89 14.82 -4.95
CA PHE A 99 -2.44 13.69 -4.21
C PHE A 99 -3.41 12.83 -5.06
N ASP A 100 -3.61 13.17 -6.34
CA ASP A 100 -4.42 12.36 -7.25
C ASP A 100 -3.54 11.34 -7.99
N PHE A 101 -3.64 10.06 -7.61
CA PHE A 101 -2.92 8.97 -8.28
C PHE A 101 -3.23 8.86 -9.78
N THR A 102 -4.39 9.34 -10.23
CA THR A 102 -4.75 9.37 -11.65
C THR A 102 -3.79 10.24 -12.46
N VAL A 103 -3.30 11.32 -11.87
CA VAL A 103 -2.33 12.22 -12.50
C VAL A 103 -1.00 11.50 -12.68
N PHE A 104 -0.53 10.81 -11.64
CA PHE A 104 0.74 10.08 -11.69
C PHE A 104 0.70 8.86 -12.63
N ASP A 105 -0.42 8.13 -12.73
CA ASP A 105 -0.59 7.06 -13.73
C ASP A 105 -0.54 7.61 -15.16
N LYS A 106 -1.22 8.72 -15.43
CA LYS A 106 -1.24 9.36 -16.76
C LYS A 106 0.13 9.89 -17.18
N ASP A 107 0.84 10.52 -16.25
CA ASP A 107 2.12 11.17 -16.53
C ASP A 107 3.33 10.25 -16.31
N ASN A 108 3.11 8.94 -16.09
CA ASN A 108 4.15 7.96 -15.78
C ASN A 108 5.09 8.41 -14.63
N SER A 109 4.52 8.96 -13.57
CA SER A 109 5.21 9.53 -12.41
C SER A 109 6.14 10.72 -12.72
N LEU A 110 5.92 11.41 -13.85
CA LEU A 110 6.70 12.58 -14.29
C LEU A 110 5.89 13.89 -14.30
N HIS A 111 4.80 13.96 -13.51
CA HIS A 111 3.96 15.16 -13.42
C HIS A 111 4.76 16.40 -12.93
N ASN A 112 5.67 16.18 -11.98
CA ASN A 112 6.63 17.15 -11.46
C ASN A 112 8.03 16.52 -11.42
N THR A 113 9.04 17.29 -11.00
CA THR A 113 10.42 16.79 -10.89
C THR A 113 10.48 15.58 -9.96
N PRO A 114 10.81 14.38 -10.48
CA PRO A 114 10.90 13.18 -9.65
C PRO A 114 12.19 13.20 -8.82
N PRO A 115 12.29 12.37 -7.76
CA PRO A 115 13.54 12.15 -7.04
C PRO A 115 14.53 11.37 -7.91
N THR A 116 15.20 12.05 -8.85
CA THR A 116 16.16 11.43 -9.78
C THR A 116 17.40 10.89 -9.07
N PHE A 117 17.80 11.54 -7.97
CA PHE A 117 18.87 11.12 -7.08
C PHE A 117 18.44 11.35 -5.64
N SER A 118 18.66 10.36 -4.78
CA SER A 118 18.59 10.56 -3.33
C SER A 118 19.92 11.13 -2.86
N VAL A 119 19.91 12.38 -2.38
CA VAL A 119 21.07 13.06 -1.80
C VAL A 119 20.94 13.08 -0.28
#